data_AF-F7ZDL4-F1
#
_entry.id   AF-F7ZDL4-F1
#
_cell.length_a   1.000
_cell.length_b   1.000
_cell.length_c   1.000
_cell.angle_alpha   90.00
_cell.angle_beta   90.00
_cell.angle_gamma   90.00
#
_symmetry.space_group_name_H-M   'P 1'
#
loop_
_entity.id
_entity.type
_entity.pdbx_description
1 polymer ?
#
loop_
_entity_poly.entity_id
_entity_poly.type
_entity_poly.pdbx_seq_one_letter_code
_entity_poly.pdbx_strand_id
1 'polypeptide(L)'
;MFVGQNPSVASADVSDPTCNKEVRFAKRWGYTGYVKTNILDWRATNPKDVPHDPSLACSPDNLPHVLTEAAQVDEILMAYGKLHKRYLDIVMRTVRALRETGKPLNCLKLNKDGSAQHPLYIRDDTQRISFPSFLNAPD
;
A
#
# COMPACT_ATOMS: atom_id res chain seq x y z
N MET A 1 -7.97 -1.72 5.58
CA MET A 1 -6.54 -2.06 5.38
C MET A 1 -5.86 -0.98 4.58
N PHE A 2 -4.62 -0.61 4.93
CA PHE A 2 -3.75 0.25 4.10
C PHE A 2 -2.65 -0.60 3.46
N VAL A 3 -2.43 -0.43 2.16
CA VAL A 3 -1.40 -1.13 1.39
C VAL A 3 -0.26 -0.16 1.08
N GLY A 4 0.82 -0.26 1.86
CA GLY A 4 2.03 0.54 1.72
C GLY A 4 3.03 -0.04 0.72
N GLN A 5 4.22 0.54 0.69
CA GLN A 5 5.26 0.15 -0.27
C GLN A 5 6.02 -1.10 0.19
N ASN A 6 6.70 -0.96 1.34
CA ASN A 6 7.55 -1.98 1.96
C ASN A 6 7.67 -1.64 3.47
N PRO A 7 7.91 -2.63 4.35
CA PRO A 7 8.14 -2.35 5.77
C PRO A 7 9.34 -1.42 5.98
N SER A 8 9.15 -0.33 6.72
CA SER A 8 10.15 0.74 6.89
C SER A 8 10.90 0.71 8.22
N VAL A 9 10.29 0.17 9.28
CA VAL A 9 10.86 0.23 10.63
C VAL A 9 11.84 -0.92 10.80
N ALA A 10 13.15 -0.66 10.85
CA ALA A 10 14.22 -1.65 11.14
C ALA A 10 14.47 -1.89 12.65
N SER A 11 13.85 -1.10 13.54
CA SER A 11 14.16 -1.07 14.97
C SER A 11 12.88 -1.02 15.82
N ALA A 12 12.82 -1.73 16.95
CA ALA A 12 11.61 -1.90 17.77
C ALA A 12 11.09 -0.60 18.43
N ASP A 13 11.89 0.48 18.45
CA ASP A 13 11.66 1.64 19.30
C ASP A 13 11.10 2.89 18.58
N VAL A 14 10.76 2.80 17.28
CA VAL A 14 10.35 3.98 16.49
C VAL A 14 8.88 3.90 16.07
N SER A 15 8.08 4.84 16.58
CA SER A 15 6.74 5.13 16.09
C SER A 15 6.80 5.58 14.62
N ASP A 16 6.28 4.77 13.69
CA ASP A 16 6.20 5.11 12.27
C ASP A 16 5.19 6.26 12.03
N PRO A 17 5.64 7.46 11.60
CA PRO A 17 4.76 8.59 11.31
C PRO A 17 3.69 8.26 10.26
N THR A 18 3.96 7.31 9.37
CA THR A 18 3.04 6.82 8.35
C THR A 18 1.88 6.06 9.00
N CYS A 19 2.16 5.11 9.88
CA CYS A 19 1.12 4.36 10.58
C CYS A 19 0.23 5.30 11.42
N ASN A 20 0.84 6.27 12.11
CA ASN A 20 0.08 7.30 12.85
C ASN A 20 -0.83 8.12 11.94
N LYS A 21 -0.35 8.48 10.74
CA LYS A 21 -1.13 9.22 9.74
C LYS A 21 -2.32 8.39 9.25
N GLU A 22 -2.08 7.13 8.92
CA GLU A 22 -3.10 6.20 8.41
C GLU A 22 -4.18 5.90 9.47
N VAL A 23 -3.79 5.70 10.73
CA VAL A 23 -4.72 5.53 11.85
C VAL A 23 -5.60 6.76 12.04
N ARG A 24 -5.08 7.98 11.86
CA ARG A 24 -5.91 9.20 11.91
C ARG A 24 -6.96 9.24 10.81
N PHE A 25 -6.59 8.86 9.58
CA PHE A 25 -7.57 8.73 8.49
C PHE A 25 -8.64 7.69 8.82
N ALA A 26 -8.24 6.50 9.27
CA ALA A 26 -9.16 5.42 9.62
C ALA A 26 -10.18 5.86 10.70
N LYS A 27 -9.68 6.48 11.78
CA LYS A 27 -10.54 7.04 12.86
C LYS A 27 -11.49 8.12 12.35
N ARG A 28 -11.01 9.05 11.51
CA ARG A 28 -11.84 10.11 10.91
C ARG A 28 -12.98 9.54 10.07
N TRP A 29 -12.76 8.39 9.43
CA TRP A 29 -13.77 7.71 8.63
C TRP A 29 -14.69 6.77 9.43
N GLY A 30 -14.53 6.72 10.75
CA GLY A 30 -15.38 5.92 11.64
C GLY A 30 -14.95 4.46 11.80
N TYR A 31 -13.78 4.07 11.31
CA TYR A 31 -13.28 2.71 11.48
C TYR A 31 -12.72 2.49 12.88
N THR A 32 -12.96 1.29 13.42
CA THR A 32 -12.48 0.86 14.74
C THR A 32 -11.21 0.00 14.68
N GLY A 33 -10.86 -0.51 13.49
CA GLY A 33 -9.68 -1.32 13.24
C GLY A 33 -8.74 -0.71 12.20
N TYR A 34 -7.47 -1.10 12.28
CA TYR A 34 -6.42 -0.74 11.31
C TYR A 34 -5.56 -1.96 11.02
N VAL A 35 -5.33 -2.21 9.73
CA VAL A 35 -4.48 -3.28 9.23
C VAL A 35 -3.51 -2.68 8.22
N LYS A 36 -2.23 -3.03 8.34
CA LYS A 36 -1.15 -2.57 7.47
C LYS A 36 -0.57 -3.75 6.71
N THR A 37 -0.56 -3.65 5.39
CA THR A 37 0.17 -4.55 4.51
C THR A 37 1.01 -3.74 3.53
N ASN A 38 1.83 -4.39 2.71
CA ASN A 38 2.70 -3.73 1.75
C ASN A 38 2.75 -4.50 0.42
N ILE A 39 3.09 -3.80 -0.67
CA ILE A 39 3.33 -4.43 -1.97
C ILE A 39 4.55 -5.36 -1.92
N LEU A 40 5.58 -4.96 -1.20
CA LEU A 40 6.82 -5.70 -0.97
C LEU A 40 6.91 -6.05 0.51
N ASP A 41 7.48 -7.19 0.86
CA ASP A 41 7.70 -7.62 2.24
C ASP A 41 9.17 -7.55 2.67
N TRP A 42 10.07 -7.10 1.79
CA TRP A 42 11.43 -6.73 2.17
C TRP A 42 11.47 -5.49 3.07
N ARG A 43 12.06 -5.65 4.25
CA ARG A 43 12.20 -4.59 5.25
C ARG A 43 13.35 -3.65 4.89
N ALA A 44 13.04 -2.37 4.65
CA ALA A 44 14.02 -1.33 4.37
C ALA A 44 13.47 0.07 4.73
N THR A 45 14.21 0.82 5.55
CA THR A 45 13.85 2.21 5.91
C THR A 45 13.85 3.13 4.68
N ASN A 46 14.87 3.00 3.83
CA ASN A 46 14.96 3.73 2.58
C ASN A 46 14.50 2.81 1.44
N PRO A 47 13.48 3.21 0.65
CA PRO A 47 13.04 2.50 -0.55
C PRO A 47 14.15 2.11 -1.54
N LYS A 48 15.25 2.86 -1.56
CA LYS A 48 16.41 2.57 -2.43
C LYS A 48 17.18 1.33 -2.02
N ASP A 49 17.03 0.88 -0.77
CA ASP A 49 17.73 -0.28 -0.22
C ASP A 49 16.94 -1.58 -0.43
N VAL A 50 15.78 -1.51 -1.07
CA VAL A 50 15.03 -2.68 -1.52
C VAL A 50 15.83 -3.42 -2.62
N PRO A 51 16.04 -4.75 -2.52
CA PRO A 51 16.86 -5.52 -3.44
C PRO A 51 16.44 -5.36 -4.89
N HIS A 52 17.41 -5.26 -5.79
CA HIS A 52 17.14 -5.16 -7.22
C HIS A 52 16.33 -6.34 -7.78
N ASP A 53 16.53 -7.53 -7.23
CA ASP A 53 15.79 -8.73 -7.59
C ASP A 53 14.36 -8.70 -7.01
N PRO A 54 13.31 -8.65 -7.84
CA PRO A 54 11.92 -8.66 -7.37
C PRO A 54 11.57 -9.89 -6.53
N SER A 55 12.21 -11.03 -6.75
CA SER A 55 11.97 -12.27 -5.98
C SER A 55 12.53 -12.21 -4.55
N LEU A 56 13.57 -11.40 -4.33
CA LEU A 56 14.08 -11.09 -2.99
C LEU A 56 13.25 -9.99 -2.32
N ALA A 57 12.75 -9.03 -3.11
CA ALA A 57 11.97 -7.90 -2.59
C ALA A 57 10.54 -8.29 -2.17
N CYS A 58 9.97 -9.32 -2.80
CA CYS A 58 8.63 -9.84 -2.52
C CYS A 58 8.67 -11.38 -2.43
N SER A 59 8.50 -11.92 -1.23
CA SER A 59 8.40 -13.37 -1.06
C SER A 59 7.13 -13.93 -1.72
N PRO A 60 7.10 -15.25 -2.01
CA PRO A 60 5.90 -15.94 -2.48
C PRO A 60 4.71 -15.85 -1.51
N ASP A 61 4.96 -15.71 -0.21
CA ASP A 61 3.94 -15.70 0.85
C ASP A 61 3.28 -14.32 1.03
N ASN A 62 3.88 -13.26 0.49
CA ASN A 62 3.38 -11.90 0.66
C ASN A 62 1.95 -11.72 0.15
N LEU A 63 1.67 -12.12 -1.10
CA LEU A 63 0.35 -11.94 -1.70
C LEU A 63 -0.74 -12.78 -1.00
N PRO A 64 -0.52 -14.08 -0.70
CA PRO A 64 -1.44 -14.84 0.15
C PRO A 64 -1.79 -14.14 1.46
N HIS A 65 -0.79 -13.61 2.18
CA HIS A 65 -1.02 -12.89 3.43
C HIS A 65 -1.81 -11.60 3.23
N VAL A 66 -1.48 -10.80 2.21
CA VAL A 66 -2.24 -9.60 1.83
C VAL A 66 -3.71 -9.93 1.58
N LEU A 67 -4.01 -11.05 0.92
CA LEU A 67 -5.39 -11.47 0.63
C LEU A 67 -6.13 -11.99 1.86
N THR A 68 -5.43 -12.69 2.77
CA THR A 68 -6.00 -13.09 4.07
C THR A 68 -6.46 -11.86 4.85
N GLU A 69 -5.62 -10.82 4.93
CA GLU A 69 -5.97 -9.56 5.59
C GLU A 69 -7.08 -8.80 4.85
N ALA A 70 -7.03 -8.78 3.51
CA ALA A 70 -8.05 -8.12 2.69
C ALA A 70 -9.47 -8.70 2.91
N ALA A 71 -9.58 -10.00 3.16
CA ALA A 71 -10.87 -10.65 3.40
C ALA A 71 -11.57 -10.15 4.68
N GLN A 72 -10.78 -9.74 5.68
CA GLN A 72 -11.26 -9.37 7.02
C GLN A 72 -11.59 -7.88 7.19
N VAL A 73 -11.39 -7.05 6.16
CA VAL A 73 -11.62 -5.60 6.23
C VAL A 73 -12.79 -5.13 5.38
N ASP A 74 -13.38 -3.99 5.74
CA ASP A 74 -14.47 -3.37 4.99
C ASP A 74 -13.99 -2.59 3.76
N GLU A 75 -12.77 -2.04 3.82
CA GLU A 75 -12.21 -1.16 2.79
C GLU A 75 -10.69 -1.34 2.68
N ILE A 76 -10.18 -1.21 1.46
CA ILE A 76 -8.76 -1.26 1.14
C ILE A 76 -8.32 0.09 0.58
N LEU A 77 -7.29 0.68 1.20
CA LEU A 77 -6.70 1.93 0.76
C LEU A 77 -5.28 1.69 0.22
N MET A 78 -5.09 1.92 -1.08
CA MET A 78 -3.79 1.90 -1.73
C MET A 78 -3.00 3.16 -1.34
N ALA A 79 -1.74 2.97 -0.93
CA ALA A 79 -0.86 4.03 -0.45
C ALA A 79 0.64 3.72 -0.69
N TYR A 80 0.94 2.91 -1.71
CA TYR A 80 2.26 2.30 -1.93
C TYR A 80 3.30 3.23 -2.57
N GLY A 81 2.95 4.48 -2.88
CA GLY A 81 3.86 5.42 -3.50
C GLY A 81 4.38 4.95 -4.86
N LYS A 82 5.52 5.50 -5.26
CA LYS A 82 6.17 5.17 -6.54
C LYS A 82 7.23 4.10 -6.35
N LEU A 83 6.93 2.89 -6.78
CA LEU A 83 7.91 1.81 -6.91
C LEU A 83 8.71 1.91 -8.20
N HIS A 84 9.94 1.39 -8.20
CA HIS A 84 10.72 1.23 -9.43
C HIS A 84 9.98 0.29 -10.40
N LYS A 85 10.05 0.56 -11.72
CA LYS A 85 9.39 -0.22 -12.80
C LYS A 85 9.64 -1.74 -12.75
N ARG A 86 10.69 -2.19 -12.05
CA ARG A 86 11.05 -3.61 -11.93
C ARG A 86 10.08 -4.40 -11.04
N TYR A 87 9.35 -3.70 -10.18
CA TYR A 87 8.33 -4.29 -9.32
C TYR A 87 6.92 -4.11 -9.91
N LEU A 88 6.79 -3.64 -11.16
CA LEU A 88 5.50 -3.38 -11.77
C LEU A 88 4.62 -4.62 -11.82
N ASP A 89 5.19 -5.78 -12.17
CA ASP A 89 4.44 -7.04 -12.20
C ASP A 89 3.87 -7.44 -10.83
N ILE A 90 4.64 -7.19 -9.76
CA ILE A 90 4.18 -7.41 -8.38
C ILE A 90 3.02 -6.47 -8.06
N VAL A 91 3.15 -5.17 -8.37
CA VAL A 91 2.07 -4.19 -8.18
C VAL A 91 0.82 -4.61 -8.93
N MET A 92 0.94 -4.95 -10.23
CA MET A 92 -0.18 -5.33 -11.09
C MET A 92 -0.89 -6.58 -10.57
N ARG A 93 -0.12 -7.61 -10.21
CA ARG A 93 -0.65 -8.86 -9.64
C ARG A 93 -1.40 -8.61 -8.33
N THR A 94 -0.81 -7.85 -7.42
CA THR A 94 -1.43 -7.53 -6.12
C THR A 94 -2.69 -6.70 -6.29
N VAL A 95 -2.66 -5.64 -7.12
CA VAL A 95 -3.83 -4.79 -7.37
C VAL A 95 -4.96 -5.60 -8.02
N ARG A 96 -4.66 -6.47 -8.99
CA ARG A 96 -5.65 -7.35 -9.61
C ARG A 96 -6.30 -8.26 -8.57
N ALA A 97 -5.50 -8.97 -7.78
CA ALA A 97 -6.01 -9.90 -6.77
C ALA A 97 -6.84 -9.18 -5.69
N LEU A 98 -6.43 -7.98 -5.26
CA LEU A 98 -7.19 -7.17 -4.32
C LEU A 98 -8.56 -6.76 -4.88
N ARG A 99 -8.69 -6.50 -6.17
CA ARG A 99 -10.00 -6.22 -6.78
C ARG A 99 -10.89 -7.44 -6.89
N GLU A 100 -10.31 -8.60 -7.15
CA GLU A 100 -11.04 -9.86 -7.22
C GLU A 100 -11.70 -10.21 -5.87
N THR A 101 -11.28 -9.59 -4.76
CA THR A 101 -11.97 -9.68 -3.45
C THR A 101 -13.34 -9.00 -3.42
N GLY A 102 -13.65 -8.10 -4.37
CA GLY A 102 -14.87 -7.30 -4.38
C GLY A 102 -14.94 -6.20 -3.31
N LYS A 103 -13.90 -6.02 -2.50
CA LYS A 103 -13.83 -4.95 -1.50
C LYS A 103 -13.62 -3.58 -2.17
N PRO A 104 -14.17 -2.49 -1.62
CA PRO A 104 -13.85 -1.14 -2.06
C PRO A 104 -12.34 -0.90 -2.06
N LEU A 105 -11.81 -0.53 -3.22
CA LEU A 105 -10.40 -0.22 -3.42
C LEU A 105 -10.24 1.27 -3.71
N ASN A 106 -9.67 2.00 -2.76
CA ASN A 106 -9.58 3.46 -2.77
C ASN A 106 -8.13 3.94 -2.62
N CYS A 107 -7.90 5.23 -2.85
CA CYS A 107 -6.65 5.92 -2.53
C CYS A 107 -6.96 7.37 -2.11
N LEU A 108 -5.97 8.07 -1.55
CA LEU A 108 -6.15 9.50 -1.23
C LEU A 108 -5.86 10.40 -2.43
N LYS A 109 -4.81 10.08 -3.16
CA LYS A 109 -4.33 10.79 -4.35
C LYS A 109 -3.54 9.85 -5.24
N LEU A 110 -3.45 10.21 -6.51
CA LEU A 110 -2.58 9.56 -7.48
C LEU A 110 -1.36 10.43 -7.76
N ASN A 111 -0.21 9.81 -7.93
CA ASN A 111 0.96 10.42 -8.53
C ASN A 111 0.73 10.57 -10.06
N LYS A 112 1.60 11.34 -10.74
CA LYS A 112 1.54 11.51 -12.19
C LYS A 112 1.63 10.20 -12.99
N ASP A 113 2.27 9.17 -12.42
CA ASP A 113 2.41 7.85 -13.03
C ASP A 113 1.26 6.89 -12.66
N GLY A 114 0.19 7.39 -12.03
CA GLY A 114 -0.96 6.59 -11.63
C GLY A 114 -0.76 5.76 -10.35
N SER A 115 0.41 5.79 -9.72
CA SER A 115 0.62 5.12 -8.44
C SER A 115 -0.10 5.84 -7.29
N ALA A 116 -0.58 5.09 -6.29
CA ALA A 116 -1.25 5.67 -5.14
C ALA A 116 -0.27 6.43 -4.24
N GLN A 117 -0.45 7.73 -4.06
CA GLN A 117 0.48 8.59 -3.35
C GLN A 117 0.62 8.19 -1.86
N HIS A 118 1.84 8.24 -1.34
CA HIS A 118 2.12 7.96 0.07
C HIS A 118 1.40 8.94 1.01
N PRO A 119 0.77 8.48 2.10
CA PRO A 119 -0.15 9.29 2.90
C PRO A 119 0.53 10.34 3.79
N LEU A 120 1.81 10.15 4.14
CA LEU A 120 2.53 10.97 5.13
C LEU A 120 2.39 12.48 4.89
N TYR A 121 2.45 12.92 3.62
CA TYR A 121 2.42 14.34 3.25
C TYR A 121 1.07 14.80 2.67
N ILE A 122 0.04 13.96 2.74
CA ILE A 122 -1.33 14.31 2.30
C ILE A 122 -2.06 15.00 3.47
N ARG A 123 -2.86 16.03 3.19
CA ARG A 123 -3.63 16.74 4.22
C ARG A 123 -4.63 15.80 4.91
N ASP A 124 -4.80 15.94 6.23
CA ASP A 124 -5.66 15.06 7.04
C ASP A 124 -7.16 15.13 6.66
N ASP A 125 -7.60 16.22 6.02
CA ASP A 125 -8.98 16.43 5.56
C ASP A 125 -9.28 15.82 4.18
N THR A 126 -8.26 15.32 3.49
CA THR A 126 -8.39 14.73 2.15
C THR A 126 -9.42 13.60 2.14
N GLN A 127 -10.35 13.65 1.20
CA GLN A 127 -11.31 12.58 0.98
C GLN A 127 -10.68 11.49 0.12
N ARG A 128 -11.01 10.23 0.42
CA ARG A 128 -10.62 9.10 -0.40
C ARG A 128 -11.42 9.05 -1.70
N ILE A 129 -10.79 8.59 -2.75
CA ILE A 129 -11.37 8.41 -4.09
C ILE A 129 -11.18 6.97 -4.53
N SER A 130 -12.02 6.50 -5.45
CA SER A 130 -11.87 5.18 -6.08
C SER A 130 -10.50 5.05 -6.73
N PHE A 131 -9.82 3.94 -6.44
CA PHE A 131 -8.55 3.63 -7.11
C PHE A 131 -8.84 3.19 -8.55
N PRO A 132 -8.16 3.76 -9.57
CA PRO A 132 -8.51 3.53 -10.98
C PRO A 132 -8.48 2.06 -11.36
N SER A 133 -9.37 1.67 -12.28
CA SER A 133 -9.47 0.32 -12.85
C SER A 133 -8.31 -0.03 -13.80
N PHE A 134 -7.60 0.95 -14.33
CA PHE A 134 -6.44 0.73 -15.18
C PHE A 134 -5.24 1.41 -14.54
N LEU A 135 -4.23 0.62 -14.17
CA LEU A 135 -2.90 1.17 -13.96
C LEU A 135 -2.37 1.42 -15.37
N ASN A 136 -2.35 2.68 -15.80
CA ASN A 136 -1.71 3.03 -17.06
C ASN A 136 -0.25 2.60 -16.94
N ALA A 137 0.17 1.59 -17.72
CA ALA A 137 1.58 1.39 -17.94
C ALA A 137 2.10 2.69 -18.54
N PRO A 138 3.18 3.29 -18.00
CA PRO A 138 3.78 4.44 -18.67
C PRO A 138 4.25 3.96 -20.05
N ASP A 139 3.83 4.68 -21.09
CA ASP A 139 4.35 4.57 -22.45
C ASP A 139 5.90 4.53 -22.48
#